data_AF-A0A4Q2KY52-F1
#
_entry.id   AF-A0A4Q2KY52-F1
#
_cell.length_a   1.000
_cell.length_b   1.000
_cell.length_c   1.000
_cell.angle_alpha   90.00
_cell.angle_beta   90.00
_cell.angle_gamma   90.00
#
_symmetry.space_group_name_H-M   'P 1'
#
loop_
_entity.id
_entity.type
_entity.pdbx_description
1 polymer ?
#
loop_
_entity_poly.entity_id
_entity_poly.type
_entity_poly.pdbx_seq_one_letter_code
_entity_poly.pdbx_strand_id
1 'polypeptide(L)'
;MSDSLRPQTTAAKTMLGAAPGQTRLDTAVAARPLGTTGSVLPELAEAPVRERKWWLHPAFIVSMSLTVLALLGAAAWFIVSALTDDSVRVSGVTVSDDAGNAHLDWSGPDAAYALFAVHGDGEIVDLSQLVRGTEAWIPAAAGLYDDDTCFVVRPASIGDDVSLDASTLDGQRGQSTCVADMAE
;
A
#
# COMPACT_ATOMS: atom_id res chain seq x y z
N MET A 1 4.84 91.19 -44.05
CA MET A 1 4.01 90.33 -43.20
C MET A 1 4.54 90.49 -41.80
N SER A 2 3.79 91.27 -41.03
CA SER A 2 4.08 91.63 -39.64
C SER A 2 3.59 90.51 -38.74
N ASP A 3 4.35 90.16 -37.71
CA ASP A 3 3.78 89.46 -36.57
C ASP A 3 4.27 90.07 -35.26
N SER A 4 3.31 90.21 -34.35
CA SER A 4 3.19 91.26 -33.35
C SER A 4 3.94 90.94 -32.05
N LEU A 5 4.60 91.94 -31.44
CA LEU A 5 5.03 91.88 -30.04
C LEU A 5 3.79 91.91 -29.12
N ARG A 6 3.58 90.84 -28.35
CA ARG A 6 2.59 90.86 -27.25
C ARG A 6 3.11 91.68 -26.07
N PRO A 7 2.27 92.54 -25.45
CA PRO A 7 2.64 93.31 -24.27
C PRO A 7 2.69 92.38 -23.04
N GLN A 8 3.84 92.36 -22.35
CA GLN A 8 3.95 91.72 -21.05
C GLN A 8 3.37 92.66 -19.99
N THR A 9 2.16 92.34 -19.50
CA THR A 9 1.54 93.00 -18.36
C THR A 9 2.46 92.85 -17.15
N THR A 10 2.91 93.97 -16.59
CA THR A 10 3.67 94.01 -15.33
C THR A 10 2.84 93.38 -14.21
N ALA A 11 3.18 92.16 -13.82
CA ALA A 11 2.57 91.47 -12.69
C ALA A 11 2.89 92.22 -11.39
N ALA A 12 1.90 92.93 -10.84
CA ALA A 12 1.98 93.45 -9.49
C ALA A 12 2.03 92.26 -8.52
N LYS A 13 3.12 92.13 -7.75
CA LYS A 13 3.29 91.07 -6.77
C LYS A 13 2.44 91.38 -5.53
N THR A 14 1.46 90.52 -5.24
CA THR A 14 0.72 90.54 -3.97
C THR A 14 1.68 90.26 -2.82
N MET A 15 1.90 91.24 -1.93
CA MET A 15 2.73 91.08 -0.73
C MET A 15 1.85 90.65 0.44
N LEU A 16 2.15 89.47 1.01
CA LEU A 16 1.52 88.95 2.23
C LEU A 16 2.38 89.34 3.44
N GLY A 17 1.76 89.87 4.50
CA GLY A 17 2.46 90.21 5.76
C GLY A 17 3.03 91.64 5.86
N ALA A 18 2.50 92.62 5.11
CA ALA A 18 3.00 94.00 5.07
C ALA A 18 2.40 94.95 6.14
N ALA A 19 1.57 94.45 7.06
CA ALA A 19 0.97 95.24 8.14
C ALA A 19 1.79 95.13 9.45
N PRO A 20 1.80 96.18 10.32
CA PRO A 20 2.53 96.14 11.58
C PRO A 20 2.04 94.99 12.47
N GLY A 21 2.96 94.12 12.90
CA GLY A 21 2.66 92.95 13.74
C GLY A 21 2.45 91.63 12.98
N GLN A 22 2.56 91.61 11.65
CA GLN A 22 2.57 90.36 10.88
C GLN A 22 4.00 89.88 10.56
N THR A 23 4.22 88.57 10.62
CA THR A 23 5.45 87.93 10.17
C THR A 23 5.52 87.96 8.64
N ARG A 24 6.50 88.69 8.10
CA ARG A 24 6.73 88.85 6.66
C ARG A 24 7.34 87.57 6.08
N LEU A 25 6.72 87.04 5.03
CA LEU A 25 7.27 85.94 4.22
C LEU A 25 8.21 86.52 3.16
N ASP A 26 9.48 86.65 3.48
CA ASP A 26 10.49 87.02 2.49
C ASP A 26 10.69 85.88 1.50
N THR A 27 10.13 86.07 0.31
CA THR A 27 10.22 85.16 -0.84
C THR A 27 11.59 85.29 -1.50
N ALA A 28 12.64 84.85 -0.81
CA ALA A 28 13.98 84.72 -1.38
C ALA A 28 14.88 83.78 -0.55
N VAL A 29 14.45 82.54 -0.33
CA VAL A 29 15.37 81.44 0.00
C VAL A 29 14.96 80.22 -0.84
N ALA A 30 15.93 79.69 -1.58
CA ALA A 30 15.78 78.74 -2.67
C ALA A 30 14.78 77.59 -2.39
N ALA A 31 13.83 77.42 -3.32
CA ALA A 31 12.97 76.24 -3.38
C ALA A 31 13.86 74.98 -3.52
N ARG A 32 13.93 74.18 -2.46
CA ARG A 32 14.60 72.88 -2.48
C ARG A 32 13.81 71.95 -3.41
N PRO A 33 14.43 71.33 -4.43
CA PRO A 33 13.72 70.41 -5.32
C PRO A 33 13.24 69.20 -4.50
N LEU A 34 11.92 69.01 -4.44
CA LEU A 34 11.29 67.79 -3.93
C LEU A 34 11.52 66.71 -5.00
N GLY A 35 12.60 65.95 -4.82
CA GLY A 35 12.95 64.83 -5.69
C GLY A 35 11.84 63.77 -5.69
N THR A 36 11.28 63.53 -6.86
CA THR A 36 10.40 62.40 -7.15
C THR A 36 11.26 61.14 -7.31
N THR A 37 11.67 60.53 -6.20
CA THR A 37 12.15 59.16 -6.18
C THR A 37 11.12 58.35 -5.41
N GLY A 38 10.15 57.81 -6.14
CA GLY A 38 9.31 56.74 -5.60
C GLY A 38 10.18 55.56 -5.23
N SER A 39 9.96 55.01 -4.04
CA SER A 39 10.09 53.58 -3.74
C SER A 39 10.11 53.36 -2.22
N VAL A 40 8.90 53.24 -1.67
CA VAL A 40 8.47 52.37 -0.56
C VAL A 40 9.02 52.63 0.85
N LEU A 41 8.09 52.81 1.78
CA LEU A 41 8.28 52.78 3.23
C LEU A 41 8.86 51.41 3.67
N PRO A 42 9.74 51.32 4.67
CA PRO A 42 10.31 50.05 5.16
C PRO A 42 9.32 49.02 5.75
N GLU A 43 8.01 49.26 5.69
CA GLU A 43 6.95 48.34 6.14
C GLU A 43 6.67 47.17 5.15
N LEU A 44 7.46 47.06 4.07
CA LEU A 44 7.39 45.98 3.07
C LEU A 44 8.69 45.16 2.98
N ALA A 45 9.53 45.18 4.03
CA ALA A 45 10.45 44.08 4.22
C ALA A 45 9.60 42.85 4.61
N GLU A 46 9.08 42.15 3.59
CA GLU A 46 8.50 40.82 3.69
C GLU A 46 9.31 40.04 4.73
N ALA A 47 8.74 39.84 5.92
CA ALA A 47 9.42 39.09 6.97
C ALA A 47 9.80 37.76 6.32
N PRO A 48 11.08 37.35 6.34
CA PRO A 48 11.50 36.14 5.65
C PRO A 48 10.59 35.03 6.17
N VAL A 49 9.76 34.47 5.29
CA VAL A 49 8.88 33.35 5.62
C VAL A 49 9.83 32.24 5.99
N ARG A 50 10.14 32.15 7.28
CA ARG A 50 11.04 31.15 7.82
C ARG A 50 10.31 29.86 7.51
N GLU A 51 10.76 29.12 6.50
CA GLU A 51 10.23 27.82 6.16
C GLU A 51 10.25 27.02 7.46
N ARG A 52 9.08 26.90 8.08
CA ARG A 52 8.95 26.12 9.31
C ARG A 52 9.21 24.71 8.89
N LYS A 53 10.40 24.20 9.19
CA LYS A 53 10.80 22.84 8.87
C LYS A 53 9.79 21.90 9.55
N TRP A 54 8.92 21.30 8.75
CA TRP A 54 7.81 20.46 9.19
C TRP A 54 8.30 19.26 10.02
N TRP A 55 9.55 18.83 9.80
CA TRP A 55 10.26 17.80 10.56
C TRP A 55 10.59 18.14 12.03
N LEU A 56 10.52 19.41 12.44
CA LEU A 56 10.75 19.82 13.84
C LEU A 56 9.44 19.89 14.65
N HIS A 57 8.29 19.64 14.04
CA HIS A 57 7.03 19.54 14.78
C HIS A 57 6.92 18.18 15.46
N PRO A 58 6.81 18.11 16.80
CA PRO A 58 6.74 16.83 17.52
C PRO A 58 5.55 15.98 17.07
N ALA A 59 4.43 16.62 16.69
CA ALA A 59 3.27 15.93 16.13
C ALA A 59 3.56 15.24 14.78
N PHE A 60 4.42 15.82 13.95
CA PHE A 60 4.80 15.23 12.66
C PHE A 60 5.66 13.98 12.85
N ILE A 61 6.63 14.03 13.77
CA ILE A 61 7.49 12.88 14.10
C ILE A 61 6.66 11.73 14.66
N VAL A 62 5.74 12.01 15.58
CA VAL A 62 4.87 10.98 16.16
C VAL A 62 3.97 10.36 15.09
N SER A 63 3.34 11.18 14.25
CA SER A 63 2.49 10.70 13.15
C SER A 63 3.27 9.81 12.18
N MET A 64 4.46 10.26 11.75
CA MET A 64 5.30 9.48 10.83
C MET A 64 5.75 8.16 11.47
N SER A 65 6.16 8.18 12.74
CA SER A 65 6.59 6.99 13.47
C SER A 65 5.45 5.98 13.62
N LEU A 66 4.25 6.46 13.98
CA LEU A 66 3.08 5.62 14.13
C LEU A 66 2.62 5.03 12.79
N THR A 67 2.75 5.80 11.71
CA THR A 67 2.49 5.30 10.36
C THR A 67 3.46 4.19 9.96
N VAL A 68 4.76 4.36 10.23
CA VAL A 68 5.77 3.33 9.97
C VAL A 68 5.49 2.08 10.80
N LEU A 69 5.17 2.23 12.09
CA LEU A 69 4.81 1.10 12.96
C LEU A 69 3.55 0.40 12.50
N ALA A 70 2.53 1.14 12.05
CA ALA A 70 1.31 0.56 11.50
C ALA A 70 1.59 -0.27 10.24
N LEU A 71 2.43 0.25 9.34
CA LEU A 71 2.84 -0.48 8.13
C LEU A 71 3.66 -1.73 8.45
N LEU A 72 4.60 -1.63 9.40
CA LEU A 72 5.38 -2.79 9.85
C LEU A 72 4.50 -3.82 10.54
N GLY A 73 3.55 -3.38 11.38
CA GLY A 73 2.58 -4.25 12.03
C GLY A 73 1.67 -4.94 11.02
N ALA A 74 1.18 -4.21 10.01
CA ALA A 74 0.37 -4.79 8.94
C ALA A 74 1.16 -5.79 8.09
N ALA A 75 2.42 -5.47 7.75
CA ALA A 75 3.29 -6.39 7.02
C ALA A 75 3.60 -7.65 7.82
N ALA A 76 3.94 -7.50 9.12
CA ALA A 76 4.18 -8.63 10.00
C ALA A 76 2.93 -9.49 10.18
N TRP A 77 1.76 -8.87 10.38
CA TRP A 77 0.48 -9.58 10.39
C TRP A 77 0.33 -10.35 9.10
N PHE A 78 0.45 -9.70 7.94
CA PHE A 78 0.22 -10.33 6.64
C PHE A 78 1.12 -11.55 6.42
N ILE A 79 2.40 -11.45 6.81
CA ILE A 79 3.36 -12.56 6.76
C ILE A 79 2.91 -13.68 7.68
N VAL A 80 2.59 -13.37 8.95
CA VAL A 80 2.13 -14.37 9.91
C VAL A 80 0.87 -15.03 9.39
N SER A 81 -0.14 -14.28 8.95
CA SER A 81 -1.37 -14.83 8.40
C SER A 81 -1.12 -15.69 7.17
N ALA A 82 -0.24 -15.28 6.26
CA ALA A 82 0.08 -16.10 5.07
C ALA A 82 0.77 -17.43 5.45
N LEU A 83 1.61 -17.42 6.49
CA LEU A 83 2.31 -18.62 6.96
C LEU A 83 1.43 -19.50 7.87
N THR A 84 0.52 -18.89 8.64
CA THR A 84 -0.37 -19.57 9.59
C THR A 84 -1.81 -19.63 9.11
N ASP A 85 -2.05 -19.48 7.80
CA ASP A 85 -3.39 -19.67 7.22
C ASP A 85 -3.75 -21.17 7.24
N ASP A 86 -4.09 -21.67 8.43
CA ASP A 86 -4.52 -23.05 8.68
C ASP A 86 -5.98 -23.27 8.25
N SER A 87 -6.59 -22.32 7.54
CA SER A 87 -7.99 -22.43 7.12
C SER A 87 -8.22 -23.61 6.19
N VAL A 88 -7.26 -23.92 5.32
CA VAL A 88 -7.33 -25.04 4.37
C VAL A 88 -6.56 -26.24 4.91
N ARG A 89 -7.30 -27.16 5.54
CA ARG A 89 -6.80 -28.42 6.08
C ARG A 89 -7.76 -29.53 5.71
N VAL A 90 -7.19 -30.68 5.33
CA VAL A 90 -7.95 -31.91 5.12
C VAL A 90 -8.24 -32.54 6.48
N SER A 91 -9.51 -32.74 6.80
CA SER A 91 -9.99 -33.37 8.02
C SER A 91 -10.59 -34.73 7.68
N GLY A 92 -9.82 -35.80 7.82
CA GLY A 92 -10.24 -37.15 7.46
C GLY A 92 -10.28 -37.38 5.95
N VAL A 93 -9.81 -38.55 5.54
CA VAL A 93 -9.90 -39.07 4.17
C VAL A 93 -10.34 -40.52 4.27
N THR A 94 -11.30 -40.89 3.44
CA THR A 94 -11.85 -42.23 3.37
C THR A 94 -11.74 -42.73 1.94
N VAL A 95 -11.46 -44.02 1.80
CA VAL A 95 -11.44 -44.70 0.51
C VAL A 95 -12.46 -45.83 0.54
N SER A 96 -13.22 -45.97 -0.54
CA SER A 96 -14.24 -47.01 -0.70
C SER A 96 -14.22 -47.57 -2.12
N ASP A 97 -14.54 -48.85 -2.28
CA ASP A 97 -14.72 -49.46 -3.60
C ASP A 97 -16.15 -49.18 -4.08
N ASP A 98 -16.27 -48.46 -5.19
CA ASP A 98 -17.55 -48.30 -5.88
C ASP A 98 -17.44 -48.76 -7.33
N ALA A 99 -18.05 -49.91 -7.59
CA ALA A 99 -18.14 -50.54 -8.89
C ALA A 99 -16.78 -50.76 -9.59
N GLY A 100 -15.73 -51.12 -8.82
CA GLY A 100 -14.37 -51.34 -9.34
C GLY A 100 -13.58 -50.06 -9.56
N ASN A 101 -13.96 -48.96 -8.91
CA ASN A 101 -13.18 -47.74 -8.81
C ASN A 101 -12.90 -47.46 -7.33
N ALA A 102 -11.69 -46.99 -7.02
CA ALA A 102 -11.42 -46.39 -5.73
C ALA A 102 -12.06 -44.99 -5.71
N HIS A 103 -13.10 -44.84 -4.91
CA HIS A 103 -13.70 -43.55 -4.58
C HIS A 103 -13.07 -43.03 -3.30
N LEU A 104 -12.42 -41.88 -3.41
CA LEU A 104 -11.89 -41.15 -2.27
C LEU A 104 -12.80 -39.97 -1.97
N ASP A 105 -13.12 -39.82 -0.69
CA ASP A 105 -13.83 -38.67 -0.13
C ASP A 105 -13.02 -38.11 1.04
N TRP A 106 -12.93 -36.79 1.15
CA TRP A 106 -12.30 -36.13 2.27
C TRP A 106 -13.09 -34.91 2.71
N SER A 107 -12.97 -34.53 3.97
CA SER A 107 -13.60 -33.29 4.45
C SER A 107 -12.59 -32.15 4.49
N GLY A 108 -13.03 -30.95 4.10
CA GLY A 108 -12.23 -29.74 4.12
C GLY A 108 -13.03 -28.55 3.57
N PRO A 109 -12.54 -27.31 3.69
CA PRO A 109 -13.18 -26.17 3.06
C PRO A 109 -13.14 -26.26 1.53
N ASP A 110 -13.97 -25.45 0.86
CA ASP A 110 -13.93 -25.31 -0.61
C ASP A 110 -12.62 -24.64 -1.04
N ALA A 111 -11.68 -25.46 -1.51
CA ALA A 111 -10.34 -25.07 -1.91
C ALA A 111 -9.78 -26.05 -2.95
N ALA A 112 -8.66 -25.69 -3.58
CA ALA A 112 -7.95 -26.59 -4.47
C ALA A 112 -7.12 -27.61 -3.67
N TYR A 113 -7.32 -28.89 -3.94
CA TYR A 113 -6.58 -30.00 -3.34
C TYR A 113 -5.69 -30.68 -4.36
N ALA A 114 -4.57 -31.21 -3.88
CA ALA A 114 -3.68 -32.10 -4.61
C ALA A 114 -3.80 -33.51 -4.03
N LEU A 115 -3.77 -34.51 -4.92
CA LEU A 115 -3.91 -35.92 -4.59
C LEU A 115 -2.70 -36.68 -5.13
N PHE A 116 -2.09 -37.50 -4.29
CA PHE A 116 -0.94 -38.32 -4.64
C PHE A 116 -1.21 -39.78 -4.27
N ALA A 117 -0.75 -40.70 -5.12
CA ALA A 117 -0.65 -42.11 -4.78
C ALA A 117 0.81 -42.43 -4.43
N VAL A 118 1.02 -43.03 -3.27
CA VAL A 118 2.32 -43.50 -2.78
C VAL A 118 2.28 -45.03 -2.76
N HIS A 119 3.02 -45.66 -3.66
CA HIS A 119 3.12 -47.12 -3.75
C HIS A 119 4.07 -47.68 -2.68
N GLY A 120 3.98 -48.97 -2.39
CA GLY A 120 4.79 -49.62 -1.35
C GLY A 120 6.31 -49.59 -1.59
N ASP A 121 6.74 -49.36 -2.84
CA ASP A 121 8.13 -49.17 -3.23
C ASP A 121 8.63 -47.71 -3.06
N GLY A 122 7.74 -46.79 -2.68
CA GLY A 122 8.00 -45.37 -2.53
C GLY A 122 7.80 -44.55 -3.81
N GLU A 123 7.31 -45.14 -4.90
CA GLU A 123 6.92 -44.39 -6.09
C GLU A 123 5.73 -43.47 -5.79
N ILE A 124 5.85 -42.19 -6.14
CA ILE A 124 4.82 -41.18 -5.93
C ILE A 124 4.27 -40.73 -7.28
N VAL A 125 2.96 -40.90 -7.45
CA VAL A 125 2.24 -40.51 -8.66
C VAL A 125 1.29 -39.36 -8.33
N ASP A 126 1.36 -38.29 -9.11
CA ASP A 126 0.44 -37.15 -8.99
C ASP A 126 -0.89 -37.47 -9.71
N LEU A 127 -1.96 -37.51 -8.92
CA LEU A 127 -3.34 -37.79 -9.35
C LEU A 127 -4.25 -36.56 -9.22
N SER A 128 -3.67 -35.37 -8.98
CA SER A 128 -4.42 -34.12 -8.75
C SER A 128 -5.37 -33.76 -9.89
N GLN A 129 -5.14 -34.27 -11.11
CA GLN A 129 -6.02 -34.08 -12.26
C GLN A 129 -7.39 -34.77 -12.11
N LEU A 130 -7.47 -35.80 -11.27
CA LEU A 130 -8.68 -36.59 -11.00
C LEU A 130 -9.55 -35.98 -9.89
N VAL A 131 -9.04 -34.98 -9.18
CA VAL A 131 -9.76 -34.32 -8.08
C VAL A 131 -10.97 -33.55 -8.61
N ARG A 132 -12.09 -33.70 -7.91
CA ARG A 132 -13.37 -33.05 -8.18
C ARG A 132 -13.94 -32.51 -6.87
N GLY A 133 -13.56 -31.27 -6.52
CA GLY A 133 -13.96 -30.69 -5.23
C GLY A 133 -13.26 -31.42 -4.08
N THR A 134 -14.04 -32.16 -3.28
CA THR A 134 -13.57 -32.92 -2.11
C THR A 134 -13.58 -34.44 -2.32
N GLU A 135 -13.71 -34.88 -3.57
CA GLU A 135 -13.70 -36.28 -3.93
C GLU A 135 -12.77 -36.56 -5.13
N ALA A 136 -12.35 -37.80 -5.28
CA ALA A 136 -11.63 -38.30 -6.44
C ALA A 136 -12.08 -39.71 -6.79
N TRP A 137 -12.16 -39.98 -8.09
CA TRP A 137 -12.56 -41.28 -8.65
C TRP A 137 -11.40 -41.85 -9.45
N ILE A 138 -10.83 -42.96 -8.97
CA ILE A 138 -9.66 -43.60 -9.58
C ILE A 138 -10.09 -44.97 -10.14
N PRO A 139 -10.14 -45.14 -11.47
CA PRO A 139 -10.53 -46.41 -12.06
C PRO A 139 -9.44 -47.47 -11.85
N ALA A 140 -9.81 -48.66 -11.35
CA ALA A 140 -8.86 -49.77 -11.20
C ALA A 140 -8.21 -50.17 -12.54
N ALA A 141 -8.96 -50.05 -13.64
CA ALA A 141 -8.48 -50.34 -14.99
C ALA A 141 -7.33 -49.44 -15.46
N ALA A 142 -7.09 -48.30 -14.79
CA ALA A 142 -5.99 -47.41 -15.12
C ALA A 142 -4.64 -47.89 -14.54
N GLY A 143 -4.65 -48.83 -13.59
CA GLY A 143 -3.42 -49.35 -12.96
C GLY A 143 -2.63 -48.27 -12.21
N LEU A 144 -3.32 -47.32 -11.58
CA LEU A 144 -2.74 -46.17 -10.87
C LEU A 144 -2.59 -46.42 -9.35
N TYR A 145 -3.04 -47.57 -8.87
CA TYR A 145 -2.94 -48.00 -7.50
C TYR A 145 -3.03 -49.53 -7.44
N ASP A 146 -2.42 -50.09 -6.41
CA ASP A 146 -2.43 -51.50 -6.02
C ASP A 146 -2.81 -51.63 -4.53
N ASP A 147 -2.90 -52.87 -4.02
CA ASP A 147 -3.31 -53.16 -2.63
C ASP A 147 -2.39 -52.53 -1.56
N ASP A 148 -1.14 -52.22 -1.91
CA ASP A 148 -0.14 -51.61 -1.04
C ASP A 148 -0.04 -50.07 -1.20
N THR A 149 -0.93 -49.47 -1.99
CA THR A 149 -0.91 -48.04 -2.28
C THR A 149 -1.60 -47.24 -1.18
N CYS A 150 -0.98 -46.13 -0.78
CA CYS A 150 -1.57 -45.14 0.11
C CYS A 150 -1.77 -43.81 -0.60
N PHE A 151 -2.98 -43.27 -0.48
CA PHE A 151 -3.32 -41.98 -1.04
C PHE A 151 -3.05 -40.88 -0.03
N VAL A 152 -2.50 -39.77 -0.50
CA VAL A 152 -2.26 -38.56 0.28
C VAL A 152 -3.01 -37.40 -0.35
N VAL A 153 -3.86 -36.75 0.44
CA VAL A 153 -4.59 -35.54 0.04
C VAL A 153 -4.05 -34.37 0.83
N ARG A 154 -3.72 -33.27 0.15
CA ARG A 154 -3.27 -32.03 0.79
C ARG A 154 -3.73 -30.79 0.00
N PRO A 155 -3.70 -29.59 0.60
CA PRO A 155 -3.96 -28.35 -0.14
C PRO A 155 -2.97 -28.18 -1.32
N ALA A 156 -3.46 -27.78 -2.49
CA ALA A 156 -2.65 -27.64 -3.70
C ALA A 156 -1.60 -26.51 -3.63
N SER A 157 -1.75 -25.59 -2.67
CA SER A 157 -0.77 -24.54 -2.39
C SER A 157 0.52 -25.06 -1.73
N ILE A 158 0.52 -26.29 -1.23
CA ILE A 158 1.67 -26.91 -0.55
C ILE A 158 2.48 -27.70 -1.58
N GLY A 159 3.69 -27.21 -1.85
CA GLY A 159 4.61 -27.75 -2.84
C GLY A 159 5.74 -28.61 -2.26
N ASP A 160 5.69 -28.95 -0.97
CA ASP A 160 6.72 -29.76 -0.31
C ASP A 160 6.73 -31.22 -0.80
N ASP A 161 7.77 -31.98 -0.51
CA ASP A 161 7.84 -33.41 -0.87
C ASP A 161 6.72 -34.21 -0.17
N VAL A 162 6.03 -35.08 -0.91
CA VAL A 162 4.94 -35.90 -0.35
C VAL A 162 5.53 -36.99 0.54
N SER A 163 4.95 -37.19 1.72
CA SER A 163 5.37 -38.22 2.68
C SER A 163 4.17 -38.83 3.37
N LEU A 164 4.31 -40.09 3.80
CA LEU A 164 3.34 -40.81 4.64
C LEU A 164 3.63 -40.65 6.13
N ASP A 165 4.73 -39.98 6.49
CA ASP A 165 5.04 -39.70 7.89
C ASP A 165 4.00 -38.76 8.50
N ALA A 166 3.42 -39.15 9.63
CA ALA A 166 2.32 -38.42 10.25
C ALA A 166 2.69 -36.98 10.65
N SER A 167 3.95 -36.73 11.07
CA SER A 167 4.39 -35.38 11.43
C SER A 167 4.56 -34.49 10.20
N THR A 168 4.97 -35.09 9.09
CA THR A 168 5.11 -34.41 7.80
C THR A 168 3.74 -34.13 7.17
N LEU A 169 2.81 -35.08 7.22
CA LEU A 169 1.43 -34.92 6.76
C LEU A 169 0.69 -33.82 7.53
N ASP A 170 0.84 -33.80 8.86
CA ASP A 170 0.24 -32.75 9.69
C ASP A 170 0.80 -31.36 9.36
N GLY A 171 2.12 -31.27 9.15
CA GLY A 171 2.78 -30.05 8.66
C GLY A 171 2.30 -29.62 7.26
N GLN A 172 1.95 -30.59 6.42
CA GLN A 172 1.37 -30.37 5.09
C GLN A 172 -0.16 -30.20 5.12
N ARG A 173 -0.78 -30.17 6.30
CA ARG A 173 -2.24 -30.07 6.50
C ARG A 173 -3.02 -31.12 5.68
N GLY A 174 -2.37 -32.25 5.42
CA GLY A 174 -2.89 -33.34 4.62
C GLY A 174 -3.32 -34.51 5.48
N GLN A 175 -3.96 -35.47 4.83
CA GLN A 175 -4.32 -36.76 5.40
C GLN A 175 -3.99 -37.86 4.42
N SER A 176 -3.80 -39.07 4.94
CA SER A 176 -3.54 -40.26 4.14
C SER A 176 -4.51 -41.38 4.49
N THR A 177 -4.82 -42.21 3.51
CA THR A 177 -5.53 -43.49 3.70
C THR A 177 -4.97 -44.51 2.73
N CYS A 178 -4.91 -45.77 3.15
CA CYS A 178 -4.35 -46.84 2.33
C CYS A 178 -5.46 -47.68 1.72
N VAL A 179 -5.21 -48.22 0.52
CA VAL A 179 -6.13 -49.14 -0.16
C VAL A 179 -6.43 -50.35 0.72
N ALA A 180 -5.45 -50.81 1.49
CA ALA A 180 -5.63 -51.87 2.49
C ALA A 180 -6.73 -51.57 3.52
N ASP A 181 -7.02 -50.30 3.81
CA ASP A 181 -8.06 -49.89 4.76
C ASP A 181 -9.48 -50.01 4.18
N MET A 182 -9.62 -50.24 2.85
CA MET A 182 -10.92 -50.45 2.19
C MET A 182 -11.59 -51.78 2.57
N ALA A 183 -10.82 -52.74 3.08
CA ALA A 183 -11.26 -54.11 3.31
C ALA A 183 -11.81 -54.37 4.73
N GLU A 184 -11.84 -53.35 5.60
CA GLU A 184 -12.35 -53.43 6.98
C GLU A 184 -13.74 -52.80 7.12
#